data_AF-A0A9D6HZT5-F1
#
_entry.id   AF-A0A9D6HZT5-F1
#
_cell.length_a   1.000
_cell.length_b   1.000
_cell.length_c   1.000
_cell.angle_alpha   90.00
_cell.angle_beta   90.00
_cell.angle_gamma   90.00
#
_symmetry.space_group_name_H-M   'P 1'
#
loop_
_entity.id
_entity.type
_entity.pdbx_description
1 polymer ?
#
loop_
_entity_poly.entity_id
_entity_poly.type
_entity_poly.pdbx_seq_one_letter_code
_entity_poly.pdbx_strand_id
1 'polypeptide(L)'
;MLCVNCGHDNPDSAATCEKCQTKISAQMGEIQEVIERLTILMKEDPDPKPKVEYVAGGEPRTVTSDHVRTPSVRPVLEHGEALLQGEGSAETFKEALDRLSRRITLAASHYPETRELLKTYDDSIAGRLRQLLDDVIEKYQEAFAQTYKYFETNDLNDLRNGLEAIQVADDSLFSIYNMIGDSLKQMEKGDAPT
;
A
#
# COMPACT_ATOMS: atom_id res chain seq x y z
N MET A 1 -14.11 21.10 -1.36
CA MET A 1 -13.61 20.30 -0.23
C MET A 1 -14.66 19.29 0.26
N LEU A 2 -14.36 17.99 0.18
CA LEU A 2 -15.31 16.92 0.53
C LEU A 2 -15.42 16.73 2.06
N CYS A 3 -16.64 16.70 2.60
CA CYS A 3 -16.88 16.38 4.00
C CYS A 3 -16.77 14.87 4.24
N VAL A 4 -15.81 14.45 5.07
CA VAL A 4 -15.57 13.03 5.37
C VAL A 4 -16.70 12.35 6.14
N ASN A 5 -17.51 13.12 6.89
CA ASN A 5 -18.62 12.57 7.67
C ASN A 5 -19.84 12.23 6.81
N CYS A 6 -20.05 12.91 5.67
CA CYS A 6 -21.29 12.75 4.89
C CYS A 6 -21.13 12.76 3.36
N GLY A 7 -19.90 12.86 2.85
CA GLY A 7 -19.56 12.88 1.42
C GLY A 7 -20.06 14.12 0.67
N HIS A 8 -20.51 15.17 1.37
CA HIS A 8 -20.98 16.40 0.75
C HIS A 8 -19.81 17.27 0.30
N ASP A 9 -19.86 17.78 -0.92
CA ASP A 9 -18.85 18.72 -1.43
C ASP A 9 -19.16 20.14 -0.95
N ASN A 10 -18.20 20.77 -0.27
CA ASN A 10 -18.32 22.10 0.34
C ASN A 10 -17.35 23.07 -0.38
N PRO A 11 -17.62 24.38 -0.39
CA PRO A 11 -16.66 25.35 -0.89
C PRO A 11 -15.33 25.26 -0.13
N ASP A 12 -14.20 25.53 -0.81
CA ASP A 12 -12.85 25.33 -0.25
C ASP A 12 -12.53 26.26 0.94
N SER A 13 -13.34 27.29 1.17
CA SER A 13 -13.27 28.19 2.33
C SER A 13 -14.13 27.74 3.53
N ALA A 14 -14.86 26.63 3.43
CA ALA A 14 -15.77 26.17 4.48
C ALA A 14 -15.01 25.62 5.71
N ALA A 15 -15.18 26.28 6.86
CA ALA A 15 -14.67 25.78 8.15
C ALA A 15 -15.53 24.64 8.75
N THR A 16 -16.74 24.44 8.23
CA THR A 16 -17.73 23.46 8.69
C THR A 16 -18.57 22.98 7.52
N CYS A 17 -19.00 21.72 7.53
CA CYS A 17 -19.82 21.16 6.47
C CYS A 17 -21.22 21.76 6.47
N GLU A 18 -21.66 22.29 5.33
CA GLU A 18 -22.98 22.91 5.19
C GLU A 18 -24.12 21.92 5.49
N LYS A 19 -23.90 20.63 5.16
CA LYS A 19 -24.90 19.56 5.32
C LYS A 19 -24.96 18.96 6.72
N CYS A 20 -23.83 18.72 7.37
CA CYS A 20 -23.78 17.98 8.65
C CYS A 20 -23.16 18.77 9.79
N GLN A 21 -22.77 20.02 9.57
CA GLN A 21 -22.21 20.96 10.55
C GLN A 21 -20.91 20.47 11.23
N THR A 22 -20.33 19.36 10.77
CA THR A 22 -19.03 18.85 11.23
C THR A 22 -17.93 19.83 10.82
N LYS A 23 -16.98 20.11 11.72
CA LYS A 23 -15.85 20.99 11.44
C LYS A 23 -15.01 20.38 10.33
N ILE A 24 -14.82 21.13 9.25
CA ILE A 24 -13.95 20.74 8.15
C ILE A 24 -12.62 21.41 8.46
N SER A 25 -11.65 20.65 8.98
CA SER A 25 -10.28 21.16 9.06
C SER A 25 -9.67 21.06 7.67
N ALA A 26 -9.05 22.14 7.18
CA ALA A 26 -8.31 22.13 5.92
C ALA A 26 -7.26 20.99 5.87
N GLN A 27 -6.72 20.63 7.04
CA GLN A 27 -5.80 19.51 7.22
C GLN A 27 -6.42 18.14 6.87
N MET A 28 -7.73 17.94 7.10
CA MET A 28 -8.39 16.66 6.77
C MET A 28 -8.64 16.49 5.27
N GLY A 29 -8.95 17.56 4.52
CA GLY A 29 -9.16 17.48 3.07
C GLY A 29 -7.91 17.06 2.31
N GLU A 30 -6.73 17.52 2.76
CA GLU A 30 -5.46 17.21 2.11
C GLU A 30 -4.84 15.88 2.62
N ILE A 31 -5.04 15.51 3.89
CA ILE A 31 -4.74 14.13 4.37
C ILE A 31 -5.61 13.12 3.61
N GLN A 32 -6.87 13.45 3.32
CA GLN A 32 -7.74 12.64 2.46
C GLN A 32 -7.15 12.50 1.05
N GLU A 33 -6.58 13.57 0.49
CA GLU A 33 -5.93 13.53 -0.83
C GLU A 33 -4.69 12.62 -0.81
N VAL A 34 -3.86 12.69 0.24
CA VAL A 34 -2.73 11.77 0.44
C VAL A 34 -3.22 10.32 0.52
N ILE A 35 -4.30 10.08 1.28
CA ILE A 35 -4.92 8.76 1.37
C ILE A 35 -5.42 8.31 0.01
N GLU A 36 -6.14 9.13 -0.74
CA GLU A 36 -6.67 8.79 -2.08
C GLU A 36 -5.55 8.43 -3.06
N ARG A 37 -4.45 9.19 -3.04
CA ARG A 37 -3.25 8.92 -3.85
C ARG A 37 -2.56 7.61 -3.43
N LEU A 38 -2.47 7.33 -2.14
CA LEU A 38 -1.97 6.05 -1.64
C LEU A 38 -2.93 4.89 -1.93
N THR A 39 -4.25 5.15 -1.95
CA THR A 39 -5.30 4.14 -2.19
C THR A 39 -5.13 3.47 -3.56
N ILE A 40 -4.36 4.06 -4.49
CA ILE A 40 -3.91 3.39 -5.73
C ILE A 40 -3.23 2.04 -5.44
N LEU A 41 -2.58 1.86 -4.29
CA LEU A 41 -1.96 0.59 -3.86
C LEU A 41 -2.97 -0.40 -3.25
N MET A 42 -4.08 0.12 -2.71
CA MET A 42 -5.11 -0.65 -1.99
C MET A 42 -6.33 -1.00 -2.85
N LYS A 43 -6.58 -0.30 -3.97
CA LYS A 43 -7.68 -0.64 -4.88
C LYS A 43 -7.40 -1.98 -5.54
N GLU A 44 -8.37 -2.90 -5.48
CA GLU A 44 -8.35 -4.10 -6.32
C GLU A 44 -8.32 -3.70 -7.80
N ASP A 45 -7.62 -4.47 -8.61
CA ASP A 45 -7.59 -4.28 -10.06
C ASP A 45 -9.03 -4.42 -10.61
N PRO A 46 -9.54 -3.52 -11.47
CA PRO A 46 -10.85 -3.69 -12.10
C PRO A 46 -10.93 -4.90 -13.05
N ASP A 47 -9.82 -5.55 -13.38
CA ASP A 47 -9.79 -6.71 -14.28
C ASP A 47 -9.87 -8.05 -13.50
N PRO A 48 -10.75 -9.00 -13.87
CA PRO A 48 -11.16 -10.08 -13.01
C PRO A 48 -10.11 -11.20 -12.94
N LYS A 49 -9.72 -11.53 -11.70
CA LYS A 49 -9.18 -12.80 -11.18
C LYS A 49 -8.73 -13.82 -12.25
N PRO A 50 -7.43 -14.21 -12.29
CA PRO A 50 -7.15 -15.57 -12.71
C PRO A 50 -7.79 -16.51 -11.67
N LYS A 51 -8.84 -17.24 -12.07
CA LYS A 51 -9.30 -18.40 -11.31
C LYS A 51 -8.15 -19.38 -11.30
N VAL A 52 -7.50 -19.52 -10.17
CA VAL A 52 -6.47 -20.54 -10.02
C VAL A 52 -7.17 -21.87 -9.80
N GLU A 53 -7.37 -22.62 -10.88
CA GLU A 53 -7.72 -24.04 -10.82
C GLU A 53 -6.39 -24.81 -10.75
N TYR A 54 -5.99 -25.18 -9.54
CA TYR A 54 -4.87 -26.11 -9.35
C TYR A 54 -5.34 -27.54 -9.62
N VAL A 55 -4.60 -28.25 -10.47
CA VAL A 55 -4.73 -29.70 -10.64
C VAL A 55 -3.35 -30.33 -10.48
N ALA A 56 -3.06 -30.91 -9.30
CA ALA A 56 -2.29 -32.16 -9.17
C ALA A 56 -1.91 -32.50 -7.70
N GLY A 57 -2.43 -33.62 -7.19
CA GLY A 57 -1.57 -34.68 -6.65
C GLY A 57 -1.01 -34.61 -5.23
N GLY A 58 -1.42 -33.68 -4.36
CA GLY A 58 -1.01 -33.63 -2.96
C GLY A 58 -2.08 -33.02 -2.06
N GLU A 59 -2.09 -33.36 -0.77
CA GLU A 59 -3.05 -32.78 0.18
C GLU A 59 -2.99 -31.24 0.12
N PRO A 60 -4.12 -30.54 -0.04
CA PRO A 60 -4.14 -29.09 -0.12
C PRO A 60 -3.61 -28.50 1.19
N ARG A 61 -2.42 -27.90 1.12
CA ARG A 61 -1.95 -26.98 2.17
C ARG A 61 -2.49 -25.60 1.83
N THR A 62 -3.44 -25.13 2.64
CA THR A 62 -3.85 -23.74 2.62
C THR A 62 -2.67 -22.89 3.08
N VAL A 63 -2.00 -22.19 2.16
CA VAL A 63 -1.17 -21.04 2.53
C VAL A 63 -2.17 -19.98 2.97
N THR A 64 -2.31 -19.79 4.27
CA THR A 64 -3.21 -18.77 4.83
C THR A 64 -2.66 -17.40 4.45
N SER A 65 -3.19 -16.84 3.35
CA SER A 65 -3.02 -15.44 2.92
C SER A 65 -3.58 -14.42 3.93
N ASP A 66 -4.01 -14.89 5.10
CA ASP A 66 -4.62 -14.15 6.20
C ASP A 66 -3.74 -13.02 6.75
N HIS A 67 -2.47 -12.97 6.36
CA HIS A 67 -1.50 -11.95 6.76
C HIS A 67 -1.14 -10.96 5.64
N VAL A 68 -1.61 -11.17 4.40
CA VAL A 68 -1.33 -10.26 3.28
C VAL A 68 -2.33 -9.12 3.32
N ARG A 69 -1.85 -7.93 3.68
CA ARG A 69 -2.72 -6.80 4.01
C ARG A 69 -3.00 -5.93 2.80
N THR A 70 -2.07 -5.86 1.85
CA THR A 70 -2.29 -5.19 0.56
C THR A 70 -2.67 -6.20 -0.53
N PRO A 71 -3.86 -6.11 -1.15
CA PRO A 71 -4.32 -7.07 -2.17
C PRO A 71 -3.33 -7.26 -3.34
N SER A 72 -2.60 -6.20 -3.69
CA SER A 72 -1.61 -6.18 -4.78
C SER A 72 -0.37 -7.02 -4.52
N VAL A 73 -0.04 -7.27 -3.24
CA VAL A 73 1.14 -8.05 -2.83
C VAL A 73 0.85 -9.55 -2.87
N ARG A 74 -0.42 -9.94 -2.65
CA ARG A 74 -0.84 -11.33 -2.56
C ARG A 74 -0.42 -12.20 -3.75
N PRO A 75 -0.65 -11.79 -5.01
CA PRO A 75 -0.23 -12.60 -6.15
C PRO A 75 1.28 -12.84 -6.21
N VAL A 76 2.10 -11.87 -5.76
CA VAL A 76 3.55 -12.02 -5.75
C VAL A 76 3.98 -13.10 -4.75
N LEU A 77 3.42 -13.06 -3.54
CA LEU A 77 3.70 -14.06 -2.51
C LEU A 77 3.15 -15.44 -2.91
N GLU A 78 1.91 -15.53 -3.39
CA GLU A 78 1.32 -16.81 -3.82
C GLU A 78 2.13 -17.48 -4.95
N HIS A 79 2.53 -16.72 -5.97
CA HIS A 79 3.32 -17.26 -7.08
C HIS A 79 4.79 -17.50 -6.70
N GLY A 80 5.36 -16.69 -5.81
CA GLY A 80 6.71 -16.87 -5.28
C GLY A 80 6.83 -18.15 -4.45
N GLU A 81 5.90 -18.39 -3.55
CA GLU A 81 5.85 -19.61 -2.74
C GLU A 81 5.61 -20.85 -3.60
N ALA A 82 4.73 -20.76 -4.60
CA ALA A 82 4.53 -21.85 -5.56
C ALA A 82 5.83 -22.19 -6.32
N LEU A 83 6.63 -21.19 -6.70
CA LEU A 83 7.96 -21.42 -7.28
C LEU A 83 8.93 -22.09 -6.31
N LEU A 84 8.98 -21.64 -5.05
CA LEU A 84 9.81 -22.26 -4.01
C LEU A 84 9.44 -23.73 -3.77
N GLN A 85 8.18 -24.11 -4.00
CA GLN A 85 7.68 -25.48 -3.88
C GLN A 85 7.85 -26.31 -5.16
N GLY A 86 8.27 -25.69 -6.27
CA GLY A 86 8.36 -26.35 -7.58
C GLY A 86 7.02 -26.57 -8.28
N GLU A 87 5.97 -25.86 -7.84
CA GLU A 87 4.59 -25.99 -8.32
C GLU A 87 4.15 -24.80 -9.21
N GLY A 88 4.96 -23.74 -9.27
CA GLY A 88 4.69 -22.50 -10.01
C GLY A 88 5.52 -22.31 -11.29
N SER A 89 5.18 -21.29 -12.07
CA SER A 89 5.96 -20.87 -13.25
C SER A 89 6.69 -19.55 -12.99
N ALA A 90 7.93 -19.45 -13.50
CA ALA A 90 8.75 -18.24 -13.38
C ALA A 90 8.10 -17.06 -14.11
N GLU A 91 7.41 -17.34 -15.22
CA GLU A 91 6.69 -16.36 -16.02
C GLU A 91 5.51 -15.74 -15.24
N THR A 92 4.64 -16.57 -14.66
CA THR A 92 3.48 -16.10 -13.87
C THR A 92 3.93 -15.28 -12.66
N PHE A 93 4.99 -15.73 -11.99
CA PHE A 93 5.58 -14.97 -10.89
C PHE A 93 6.15 -13.62 -11.36
N LYS A 94 6.90 -13.61 -12.47
CA LYS A 94 7.46 -12.39 -13.04
C LYS A 94 6.37 -11.38 -13.39
N GLU A 95 5.27 -11.83 -14.00
CA GLU A 95 4.14 -10.95 -14.31
C GLU A 95 3.51 -10.31 -13.07
N ALA A 96 3.35 -11.08 -11.99
CA ALA A 96 2.85 -10.56 -10.72
C ALA A 96 3.83 -9.54 -10.10
N LEU A 97 5.12 -9.85 -10.11
CA LEU A 97 6.17 -8.95 -9.61
C LEU A 97 6.24 -7.65 -10.42
N ASP A 98 6.22 -7.74 -11.76
CA ASP A 98 6.23 -6.59 -12.66
C ASP A 98 4.97 -5.72 -12.46
N ARG A 99 3.81 -6.33 -12.20
CA ARG A 99 2.57 -5.61 -11.85
C ARG A 99 2.71 -4.83 -10.55
N LEU A 100 3.17 -5.47 -9.48
CA LEU A 100 3.37 -4.81 -8.19
C LEU A 100 4.41 -3.68 -8.30
N SER A 101 5.53 -3.95 -8.97
CA SER A 101 6.62 -2.98 -9.20
C SER A 101 6.13 -1.73 -9.94
N ARG A 102 5.32 -1.89 -11.01
CA ARG A 102 4.70 -0.75 -11.71
C ARG A 102 3.79 0.08 -10.80
N ARG A 103 3.01 -0.56 -9.93
CA ARG A 103 2.10 0.15 -8.99
C ARG A 103 2.88 0.93 -7.94
N ILE A 104 3.92 0.34 -7.36
CA ILE A 104 4.79 1.05 -6.41
C ILE A 104 5.53 2.20 -7.10
N THR A 105 6.01 1.99 -8.33
CA THR A 105 6.66 3.05 -9.13
C THR A 105 5.70 4.19 -9.42
N LEU A 106 4.46 3.89 -9.79
CA LEU A 106 3.42 4.89 -10.02
C LEU A 106 3.11 5.66 -8.73
N ALA A 107 2.92 4.97 -7.60
CA ALA A 107 2.68 5.61 -6.30
C ALA A 107 3.86 6.51 -5.89
N ALA A 108 5.09 6.04 -6.10
CA ALA A 108 6.30 6.82 -5.86
C ALA A 108 6.42 8.04 -6.80
N SER A 109 5.92 7.97 -8.02
CA SER A 109 5.92 9.13 -8.94
C SER A 109 4.98 10.24 -8.51
N HIS A 110 3.90 9.92 -7.81
CA HIS A 110 2.97 10.89 -7.21
C HIS A 110 3.44 11.40 -5.85
N TYR A 111 4.42 10.73 -5.25
CA TYR A 111 4.89 11.05 -3.91
C TYR A 111 5.56 12.43 -3.78
N PRO A 112 6.32 12.98 -4.75
CA PRO A 112 6.84 14.35 -4.65
C PRO A 112 5.75 15.40 -4.44
N GLU A 113 4.61 15.29 -5.14
CA GLU A 113 3.46 16.18 -4.95
C GLU A 113 2.86 16.01 -3.55
N THR A 114 2.67 14.77 -3.12
CA THR A 114 2.27 14.43 -1.75
C THR A 114 3.24 14.98 -0.70
N ARG A 115 4.54 14.96 -0.98
CA ARG A 115 5.60 15.44 -0.08
C ARG A 115 5.63 16.96 0.02
N GLU A 116 5.39 17.67 -1.07
CA GLU A 116 5.22 19.13 -1.07
C GLU A 116 3.95 19.54 -0.33
N LEU A 117 2.83 18.82 -0.54
CA LEU A 117 1.62 19.01 0.27
C LEU A 117 1.94 18.82 1.76
N LEU A 118 2.64 17.76 2.14
CA LEU A 118 3.03 17.51 3.53
C LEU A 118 4.03 18.53 4.12
N LYS A 119 4.66 19.41 3.32
CA LYS A 119 5.55 20.49 3.82
C LYS A 119 4.81 21.71 4.33
N THR A 120 3.57 21.93 3.93
CA THR A 120 2.78 23.08 4.42
C THR A 120 2.29 22.87 5.85
N TYR A 121 2.52 21.68 6.41
CA TYR A 121 2.12 21.26 7.75
C TYR A 121 3.28 21.34 8.74
N ASP A 122 3.10 22.13 9.79
CA ASP A 122 4.07 22.34 10.88
C ASP A 122 3.89 21.33 12.04
N ASP A 123 3.29 20.16 11.76
CA ASP A 123 2.98 19.13 12.76
C ASP A 123 3.89 17.90 12.62
N SER A 124 4.27 17.34 13.78
CA SER A 124 5.14 16.15 13.92
C SER A 124 4.65 14.94 13.10
N ILE A 125 3.34 14.83 12.86
CA ILE A 125 2.70 13.76 12.09
C ILE A 125 3.09 13.84 10.60
N ALA A 126 3.06 15.03 9.98
CA ALA A 126 3.39 15.17 8.56
C ALA A 126 4.89 14.93 8.29
N GLY A 127 5.76 15.33 9.23
CA GLY A 127 7.18 14.96 9.21
C GLY A 127 7.38 13.45 9.27
N ARG A 128 6.71 12.78 10.22
CA ARG A 128 6.78 11.32 10.40
C ARG A 128 6.22 10.55 9.20
N LEU A 129 5.09 10.98 8.64
CA LEU A 129 4.49 10.34 7.46
C LEU A 129 5.40 10.41 6.24
N ARG A 130 6.09 11.53 6.01
CA ARG A 130 7.08 11.65 4.93
C ARG A 130 8.19 10.63 5.08
N GLN A 131 8.83 10.58 6.25
CA GLN A 131 9.91 9.63 6.51
C GLN A 131 9.45 8.18 6.31
N LEU A 132 8.27 7.82 6.83
CA LEU A 132 7.76 6.47 6.68
C LEU A 132 7.45 6.11 5.23
N LEU A 133 6.92 7.04 4.43
CA LEU A 133 6.64 6.82 3.02
C LEU A 133 7.92 6.71 2.18
N ASP A 134 8.93 7.53 2.47
CA ASP A 134 10.27 7.42 1.90
C ASP A 134 10.86 6.02 2.17
N ASP A 135 10.85 5.60 3.45
CA ASP A 135 11.37 4.29 3.88
C ASP A 135 10.63 3.12 3.20
N VAL A 136 9.31 3.21 3.02
CA VAL A 136 8.52 2.14 2.38
C VAL A 136 8.85 2.02 0.90
N ILE A 137 8.98 3.14 0.19
CA ILE A 137 9.34 3.14 -1.24
C ILE A 137 10.72 2.52 -1.43
N GLU A 138 11.70 2.92 -0.60
CA GLU A 138 13.05 2.37 -0.63
C GLU A 138 13.05 0.85 -0.38
N LYS A 139 12.36 0.38 0.67
CA LYS A 139 12.23 -1.04 0.99
C LYS A 139 11.65 -1.85 -0.17
N TYR A 140 10.62 -1.33 -0.84
CA TYR A 140 10.07 -2.02 -2.02
C TYR A 140 11.07 -2.06 -3.18
N GLN A 141 11.82 -0.99 -3.42
CA GLN A 141 12.84 -0.97 -4.48
C GLN A 141 13.95 -2.00 -4.21
N GLU A 142 14.45 -2.07 -2.98
CA GLU A 142 15.43 -3.08 -2.55
C GLU A 142 14.86 -4.49 -2.69
N ALA A 143 13.62 -4.70 -2.23
CA ALA A 143 12.94 -5.98 -2.31
C ALA A 143 12.77 -6.45 -3.77
N PHE A 144 12.39 -5.55 -4.68
CA PHE A 144 12.31 -5.86 -6.10
C PHE A 144 13.67 -6.19 -6.69
N ALA A 145 14.72 -5.41 -6.39
CA ALA A 145 16.07 -5.70 -6.88
C ALA A 145 16.54 -7.09 -6.44
N GLN A 146 16.34 -7.43 -5.16
CA GLN A 146 16.67 -8.75 -4.62
C GLN A 146 15.83 -9.86 -5.25
N THR A 147 14.54 -9.63 -5.49
CA THR A 147 13.65 -10.61 -6.12
C THR A 147 14.00 -10.81 -7.60
N TYR A 148 14.34 -9.74 -8.33
CA TYR A 148 14.68 -9.86 -9.75
C TYR A 148 15.99 -10.61 -9.99
N LYS A 149 16.91 -10.56 -9.02
CA LYS A 149 18.17 -11.32 -9.07
C LYS A 149 17.94 -12.82 -9.25
N TYR A 150 16.85 -13.38 -8.71
CA TYR A 150 16.46 -14.78 -8.96
C TYR A 150 16.33 -15.10 -10.46
N PHE A 151 15.84 -14.20 -11.31
CA PHE A 151 15.72 -14.47 -12.74
C PHE A 151 17.07 -14.46 -13.47
N GLU A 152 18.10 -13.89 -12.85
CA GLU A 152 19.47 -13.87 -13.38
C GLU A 152 20.27 -15.08 -12.88
N THR A 153 20.12 -15.41 -11.60
CA THR A 153 20.93 -16.44 -10.91
C THR A 153 20.26 -17.81 -10.89
N ASN A 154 18.94 -17.86 -11.05
CA ASN A 154 18.08 -19.01 -10.76
C ASN A 154 18.29 -19.57 -9.32
N ASP A 155 18.74 -18.74 -8.38
CA ASP A 155 18.96 -19.12 -6.98
C ASP A 155 17.69 -18.91 -6.15
N LEU A 156 17.15 -20.00 -5.60
CA LEU A 156 15.96 -19.96 -4.74
C LEU A 156 16.16 -19.17 -3.43
N ASN A 157 17.41 -18.95 -3.00
CA ASN A 157 17.68 -18.07 -1.87
C ASN A 157 17.47 -16.60 -2.25
N ASP A 158 17.79 -16.20 -3.48
CA ASP A 158 17.51 -14.85 -3.96
C ASP A 158 16.00 -14.61 -3.98
N LEU A 159 15.22 -15.61 -4.43
CA LEU A 159 13.75 -15.59 -4.41
C LEU A 159 13.21 -15.47 -2.98
N ARG A 160 13.65 -16.33 -2.06
CA ARG A 160 13.17 -16.32 -0.66
C ARG A 160 13.46 -14.99 0.03
N ASN A 161 14.68 -14.47 -0.10
CA ASN A 161 15.06 -13.19 0.49
C ASN A 161 14.26 -12.03 -0.12
N GLY A 162 13.99 -12.09 -1.42
CA GLY A 162 13.16 -11.10 -2.11
C GLY A 162 11.72 -11.07 -1.60
N LEU A 163 11.09 -12.25 -1.46
CA LEU A 163 9.71 -12.38 -0.94
C LEU A 163 9.60 -11.91 0.50
N GLU A 164 10.56 -12.25 1.36
CA GLU A 164 10.62 -11.75 2.74
C GLU A 164 10.75 -10.22 2.77
N ALA A 165 11.61 -9.64 1.94
CA ALA A 165 11.76 -8.18 1.85
C ALA A 165 10.47 -7.49 1.35
N ILE A 166 9.74 -8.10 0.40
CA ILE A 166 8.44 -7.60 -0.07
C ILE A 166 7.43 -7.60 1.10
N GLN A 167 7.41 -8.66 1.90
CA GLN A 167 6.52 -8.74 3.05
C GLN A 167 6.83 -7.68 4.12
N VAL A 168 8.11 -7.44 4.41
CA VAL A 168 8.54 -6.37 5.33
C VAL A 168 8.14 -4.98 4.83
N ALA A 169 8.21 -4.75 3.51
CA ALA A 169 7.75 -3.51 2.90
C ALA A 169 6.22 -3.37 2.99
N ASP A 170 5.46 -4.45 2.79
CA ASP A 170 4.00 -4.48 2.94
C ASP A 170 3.55 -4.18 4.36
N ASP A 171 4.18 -4.81 5.36
CA ASP A 171 3.90 -4.56 6.78
C ASP A 171 4.18 -3.10 7.16
N SER A 172 5.25 -2.52 6.62
CA SER A 172 5.59 -1.11 6.81
C SER A 172 4.52 -0.19 6.20
N LEU A 173 4.09 -0.46 4.96
CA LEU A 173 3.01 0.27 4.29
C LEU A 173 1.71 0.19 5.08
N PHE A 174 1.33 -1.00 5.55
CA PHE A 174 0.13 -1.18 6.35
C PHE A 174 0.20 -0.44 7.70
N SER A 175 1.37 -0.41 8.34
CA SER A 175 1.56 0.40 9.55
C SER A 175 1.33 1.89 9.30
N ILE A 176 1.69 2.41 8.12
CA ILE A 176 1.39 3.79 7.73
C ILE A 176 -0.12 4.00 7.60
N TYR A 177 -0.83 3.07 6.94
CA TYR A 177 -2.29 3.14 6.84
C TYR A 177 -2.98 3.18 8.20
N ASN A 178 -2.57 2.33 9.15
CA ASN A 178 -3.10 2.36 10.50
C ASN A 178 -2.80 3.65 11.23
N MET A 179 -1.57 4.17 11.11
CA MET A 179 -1.19 5.44 11.73
C MET A 179 -2.04 6.60 11.22
N ILE A 180 -2.28 6.66 9.91
CA ILE A 180 -3.14 7.66 9.31
C ILE A 180 -4.58 7.48 9.80
N GLY A 181 -5.11 6.26 9.77
CA GLY A 181 -6.47 5.95 10.22
C GLY A 181 -6.72 6.29 11.69
N ASP A 182 -5.75 6.03 12.56
CA ASP A 182 -5.84 6.37 13.98
C ASP A 182 -5.71 7.87 14.23
N SER A 183 -4.85 8.56 13.47
CA SER A 183 -4.74 10.02 13.53
C SER A 183 -6.05 10.70 13.12
N LEU A 184 -6.70 10.22 12.07
CA LEU A 184 -8.02 10.71 11.65
C LEU A 184 -9.08 10.52 12.75
N LYS A 185 -9.14 9.34 13.38
CA LYS A 185 -10.08 9.08 14.47
C LYS A 185 -9.86 9.96 15.70
N GLN A 186 -8.61 10.33 16.00
CA GLN A 186 -8.30 11.24 17.11
C GLN A 186 -8.77 12.66 16.81
N MET A 187 -8.52 13.14 15.59
CA MET A 187 -8.99 14.46 15.14
C MET A 187 -10.52 14.56 15.13
N GLU A 188 -11.22 13.49 14.73
CA GLU A 188 -12.70 13.42 14.75
C GLU A 188 -13.29 13.51 16.17
N LYS A 189 -12.54 13.07 17.19
CA LYS A 189 -12.96 13.12 18.60
C LYS A 189 -12.71 14.48 19.26
N GLY A 190 -12.04 15.41 18.58
CA GLY A 190 -11.69 16.72 19.12
C GLY A 190 -10.53 16.69 20.12
N ASP A 191 -9.85 15.56 20.24
CA ASP A 191 -8.62 15.44 21.00
C ASP A 191 -7.46 15.87 20.10
N ALA A 192 -6.80 16.98 20.42
CA ALA A 192 -5.59 17.37 19.71
C ALA A 192 -4.53 16.27 19.89
N PRO A 193 -3.86 15.81 18.81
CA PRO A 193 -2.83 14.80 18.93
C PRO A 193 -1.69 15.33 19.80
N THR A 194 -1.43 14.65 20.92
CA THR A 194 -0.28 14.90 21.81
C THR A 194 1.00 14.31 21.26
#